data_AF-A0A8S3RJG0-F1
#
_entry.id   AF-A0A8S3RJG0-F1
#
_cell.length_a   1.000
_cell.length_b   1.000
_cell.length_c   1.000
_cell.angle_alpha   90.00
_cell.angle_beta   90.00
_cell.angle_gamma   90.00
#
_symmetry.space_group_name_H-M   'P 1'
#
loop_
_entity.id
_entity.type
_entity.pdbx_description
1 polymer ?
#
loop_
_entity_poly.entity_id
_entity_poly.type
_entity_poly.pdbx_seq_one_letter_code
_entity_poly.pdbx_strand_id
1 'polypeptide(L)'
;MLNGRKQDFTCISKRGKSVVDFIITTHENIHMCTDFDVKIMSDITNELELQDMNQIPDHSVLTVSFKRESANQQDKTPQASYSDIQKLPSKPRSRSIPNEFLNDDTVRVKIEQVIQNIENNLTVKQDVDAAYGCFVELISDEVKSKIGEKSEGDNQYRKSKGKSRYKPYWNDNLKLLWDKTCEHKKVWLKWKGCGTKKKRVREQFLTSRNAFDKLLRKEKRSYQMRQQQELLNLSTENNTRDFWKKIGKLGIANDRRSSIPMEVLTSEGNVCKDIKTVYDTWKSKYEHLFNVTDCKYDEDFLCTVQHQLENEIINLSGKESEILNNDISYDDVEKAVYRAKLNKAGGLDQICAEFLQHKQLETVQNKACRYYLGAFKNSSNLAIRGDMGWSTVKTKQNIEVLRLYFKVTNLDGNRLVKQIYESSKSKQRSWHSRVLKFIKKRDLSSLINAQNMTIRQKVNIVKDKLNTMDAENWLRDVHNDINCENGNKLRTFRQYKSYLQPSSYVKSVKFRDYRRT
;
A
#
# COMPACT_ATOMS: atom_id res chain seq x y z
N MET A 1 -11.79 1.85 -28.10
CA MET A 1 -12.69 0.76 -27.68
C MET A 1 -14.07 1.08 -28.23
N LEU A 2 -14.60 0.23 -29.09
CA LEU A 2 -15.88 0.47 -29.75
C LEU A 2 -16.94 -0.39 -29.08
N ASN A 3 -18.04 0.23 -28.69
CA ASN A 3 -19.22 -0.43 -28.15
C ASN A 3 -20.44 0.33 -28.68
N GLY A 4 -21.39 -0.39 -29.26
CA GLY A 4 -22.42 0.14 -30.14
C GLY A 4 -23.33 1.09 -29.40
N ARG A 5 -23.11 2.38 -29.57
CA ARG A 5 -23.88 3.44 -28.90
C ARG A 5 -25.32 3.59 -29.42
N LYS A 6 -25.81 2.62 -30.21
CA LYS A 6 -27.20 2.59 -30.71
C LYS A 6 -28.00 1.38 -30.22
N GLN A 7 -27.36 0.31 -29.76
CA GLN A 7 -28.03 -0.83 -29.11
C GLN A 7 -27.20 -1.27 -27.90
N ASP A 8 -27.77 -1.10 -26.71
CA ASP A 8 -26.99 -0.90 -25.48
C ASP A 8 -26.39 -2.18 -24.84
N PHE A 9 -26.53 -3.37 -25.45
CA PHE A 9 -26.17 -4.63 -24.77
C PHE A 9 -25.55 -5.67 -25.69
N THR A 10 -24.36 -6.15 -25.30
CA THR A 10 -23.68 -7.27 -25.97
C THR A 10 -23.96 -8.62 -25.31
N CYS A 11 -24.62 -8.62 -24.15
CA CYS A 11 -25.17 -9.81 -23.51
C CYS A 11 -26.58 -9.56 -22.98
N ILE A 12 -27.51 -10.45 -23.34
CA ILE A 12 -28.92 -10.43 -22.93
C ILE A 12 -29.27 -11.81 -22.37
N SER A 13 -29.42 -11.89 -21.05
CA SER A 13 -29.81 -13.10 -20.35
C SER A 13 -31.13 -12.91 -19.60
N LYS A 14 -31.72 -14.01 -19.11
CA LYS A 14 -32.88 -13.96 -18.19
C LYS A 14 -32.59 -13.15 -16.91
N ARG A 15 -31.32 -12.94 -16.55
CA ARG A 15 -30.89 -12.22 -15.34
C ARG A 15 -30.66 -10.73 -15.58
N GLY A 16 -30.77 -10.26 -16.82
CA GLY A 16 -30.57 -8.87 -17.20
C GLY A 16 -29.70 -8.72 -18.43
N LYS A 17 -29.49 -7.46 -18.81
CA LYS A 17 -28.73 -7.05 -19.99
C LYS A 17 -27.43 -6.36 -19.58
N SER A 18 -26.33 -6.62 -20.28
CA SER A 18 -25.02 -6.05 -19.98
C SER A 18 -24.16 -5.88 -21.23
N VAL A 19 -23.12 -5.05 -21.14
CA VAL A 19 -22.07 -4.96 -22.15
C VAL A 19 -20.84 -5.67 -21.62
N VAL A 20 -20.51 -6.80 -22.21
CA VAL A 20 -19.37 -7.64 -21.77
C VAL A 20 -18.41 -7.98 -22.92
N ASP A 21 -18.84 -7.85 -24.16
CA ASP A 21 -18.02 -8.06 -25.36
C ASP A 21 -17.59 -6.73 -26.00
N PHE A 22 -16.37 -6.71 -26.56
CA PHE A 22 -15.75 -5.51 -27.11
C PHE A 22 -14.87 -5.84 -28.31
N ILE A 23 -14.80 -4.91 -29.27
CA ILE A 23 -13.76 -4.90 -30.31
C ILE A 23 -12.71 -3.85 -29.95
N ILE A 24 -11.45 -4.27 -29.88
CA ILE A 24 -10.32 -3.43 -29.51
C ILE A 24 -9.53 -3.08 -30.79
N THR A 25 -9.31 -1.79 -30.98
CA THR A 25 -8.41 -1.24 -32.01
C THR A 25 -7.52 -0.18 -31.37
N THR A 26 -6.41 0.16 -32.01
CA THR A 26 -5.51 1.23 -31.54
C THR A 26 -6.21 2.58 -31.60
N HIS A 27 -5.77 3.54 -30.77
CA HIS A 27 -6.32 4.89 -30.79
C HIS A 27 -6.16 5.55 -32.16
N GLU A 28 -5.05 5.23 -32.85
CA GLU A 28 -4.77 5.72 -34.20
C GLU A 28 -5.79 5.21 -35.21
N ASN A 29 -6.25 3.96 -35.11
CA ASN A 29 -7.14 3.37 -36.11
C ASN A 29 -8.64 3.55 -35.81
N ILE A 30 -9.00 4.29 -34.75
CA ILE A 30 -10.40 4.42 -34.34
C ILE A 30 -11.24 5.16 -35.38
N HIS A 31 -10.64 6.10 -36.12
CA HIS A 31 -11.30 6.87 -37.17
C HIS A 31 -11.57 6.03 -38.43
N MET A 32 -10.86 4.91 -38.61
CA MET A 32 -11.05 3.99 -39.72
C MET A 32 -12.24 3.05 -39.50
N CYS A 33 -12.75 2.94 -38.27
CA CYS A 33 -13.92 2.12 -37.96
C CYS A 33 -15.18 2.72 -38.60
N THR A 34 -15.80 1.98 -39.50
CA THR A 34 -17.13 2.26 -40.03
C THR A 34 -18.08 1.13 -39.71
N ASP A 35 -19.38 1.43 -39.73
CA ASP A 35 -20.43 0.41 -39.70
C ASP A 35 -20.36 -0.53 -38.48
N PHE A 36 -20.06 0.04 -37.31
CA PHE A 36 -20.13 -0.71 -36.06
C PHE A 36 -21.59 -1.03 -35.74
N ASP A 37 -21.90 -2.31 -35.59
CA ASP A 37 -23.24 -2.80 -35.31
C ASP A 37 -23.23 -3.94 -34.27
N VAL A 38 -24.35 -4.06 -33.55
CA VAL A 38 -24.59 -5.10 -32.54
C VAL A 38 -25.85 -5.84 -32.94
N LYS A 39 -25.70 -7.10 -33.37
CA LYS A 39 -26.84 -7.94 -33.75
C LYS A 39 -27.21 -8.88 -32.62
N ILE A 40 -28.39 -8.66 -32.03
CA ILE A 40 -28.89 -9.53 -30.96
C ILE A 40 -29.24 -10.88 -31.57
N MET A 41 -28.87 -11.98 -30.88
CA MET A 41 -29.10 -13.33 -31.38
C MET A 41 -30.58 -13.67 -31.58
N SER A 42 -31.50 -13.09 -30.81
CA SER A 42 -32.93 -13.23 -31.05
C SER A 42 -33.35 -12.66 -32.40
N ASP A 43 -32.80 -11.51 -32.78
CA ASP A 43 -33.16 -10.81 -34.00
C ASP A 43 -32.61 -11.57 -35.21
N ILE A 44 -31.38 -12.07 -35.11
CA ILE A 44 -30.79 -12.97 -36.13
C ILE A 44 -31.60 -14.26 -36.28
N THR A 45 -32.02 -14.88 -35.16
CA THR A 45 -32.81 -16.12 -35.19
C THR A 45 -34.16 -15.91 -35.86
N ASN A 46 -34.81 -14.76 -35.60
CA ASN A 46 -36.06 -14.37 -36.23
C ASN A 46 -35.89 -14.05 -37.73
N GLU A 47 -34.83 -13.30 -38.09
CA GLU A 47 -34.52 -12.94 -39.49
C GLU A 47 -34.20 -14.17 -40.36
N LEU A 48 -33.60 -15.21 -39.77
CA LEU A 48 -33.23 -16.44 -40.46
C LEU A 48 -34.24 -17.60 -40.29
N GLU A 49 -35.40 -17.33 -39.67
CA GLU A 49 -36.47 -18.32 -39.43
C GLU A 49 -36.01 -19.61 -38.71
N LEU A 50 -35.05 -19.50 -37.78
CA LEU A 50 -34.49 -20.64 -37.05
C LEU A 50 -35.34 -21.00 -35.82
N GLN A 51 -36.49 -21.66 -36.04
CA GLN A 51 -37.50 -21.90 -34.99
C GLN A 51 -37.14 -22.98 -33.94
N ASP A 52 -36.09 -23.78 -34.14
CA ASP A 52 -35.80 -24.98 -33.32
C ASP A 52 -34.61 -24.85 -32.35
N MET A 53 -34.15 -23.64 -32.05
CA MET A 53 -33.04 -23.44 -31.10
C MET A 53 -33.55 -23.50 -29.66
N ASN A 54 -33.41 -24.67 -29.02
CA ASN A 54 -33.73 -24.90 -27.59
C ASN A 54 -33.10 -23.88 -26.62
N GLN A 55 -32.05 -23.17 -27.04
CA GLN A 55 -31.46 -22.08 -26.29
C GLN A 55 -30.80 -21.05 -27.21
N ILE A 56 -31.33 -19.83 -27.24
CA ILE A 56 -30.69 -18.70 -27.91
C ILE A 56 -29.46 -18.28 -27.10
N PRO A 57 -28.27 -18.11 -27.71
CA PRO A 57 -27.09 -17.62 -27.01
C PRO A 57 -27.36 -16.25 -26.38
N ASP A 58 -26.84 -16.05 -25.17
CA ASP A 58 -27.05 -14.84 -24.39
C ASP A 58 -26.06 -13.73 -24.74
N HIS A 59 -25.21 -13.90 -25.76
CA HIS A 59 -24.28 -12.91 -26.28
C HIS A 59 -24.65 -12.50 -27.71
N SER A 60 -24.65 -11.20 -28.00
CA SER A 60 -24.90 -10.60 -29.32
C SER A 60 -23.65 -10.70 -30.21
N VAL A 61 -23.85 -10.65 -31.53
CA VAL A 61 -22.76 -10.59 -32.50
C VAL A 61 -22.34 -9.15 -32.72
N LEU A 62 -21.04 -8.87 -32.57
CA LEU A 62 -20.44 -7.57 -32.86
C LEU A 62 -19.86 -7.58 -34.27
N THR A 63 -20.27 -6.63 -35.11
CA THR A 63 -19.70 -6.43 -36.44
C THR A 63 -19.11 -5.04 -36.56
N VAL A 64 -17.97 -4.94 -37.23
CA VAL A 64 -17.30 -3.66 -37.51
C VAL A 64 -16.58 -3.76 -38.83
N SER A 65 -16.65 -2.69 -39.61
CA SER A 65 -15.88 -2.54 -40.84
C SER A 65 -14.73 -1.56 -40.60
N PHE A 66 -13.61 -1.76 -41.28
CA PHE A 66 -12.52 -0.79 -41.27
C PHE A 66 -12.32 -0.27 -42.69
N LYS A 67 -12.52 1.03 -42.89
CA LYS A 67 -12.10 1.71 -44.12
C LYS A 67 -10.59 1.70 -44.15
N ARG A 68 -10.03 0.80 -44.95
CA ARG A 68 -8.62 0.87 -45.32
C ARG A 68 -8.50 2.02 -46.32
N GLU A 69 -7.79 3.07 -45.95
CA GLU A 69 -7.37 4.05 -46.95
C GLU A 69 -6.54 3.26 -47.96
N SER A 70 -7.05 3.18 -49.19
CA SER A 70 -6.25 2.75 -50.33
C SER A 70 -5.14 3.78 -50.46
N ALA A 71 -4.03 3.53 -49.78
CA ALA A 71 -2.80 4.20 -50.12
C ALA A 71 -2.64 3.96 -51.62
N ASN A 72 -2.59 5.05 -52.40
CA ASN A 72 -2.04 5.02 -53.75
C ASN A 72 -0.56 4.66 -53.62
N GLN A 73 -0.29 3.41 -53.25
CA GLN A 73 0.99 2.77 -53.42
C GLN A 73 0.96 2.28 -54.86
N GLN A 74 1.62 3.06 -55.73
CA GLN A 74 2.26 2.47 -56.89
C GLN A 74 3.03 1.23 -56.42
N ASP A 75 2.79 0.12 -57.11
CA ASP A 75 3.38 -1.19 -56.88
C ASP A 75 4.89 -1.12 -56.62
N LYS A 76 5.25 -1.24 -55.35
CA LYS A 76 6.49 -1.91 -54.93
C LYS A 76 6.10 -2.87 -53.82
N THR A 77 5.68 -4.05 -54.23
CA THR A 77 5.45 -5.21 -53.37
C THR A 77 6.75 -5.59 -52.66
N PRO A 78 6.78 -5.71 -51.33
CA PRO A 78 7.65 -6.65 -50.66
C PRO A 78 6.78 -7.83 -50.23
N GLN A 79 6.89 -8.95 -50.95
CA GLN A 79 6.52 -10.25 -50.41
C GLN A 79 7.41 -10.53 -49.18
N ALA A 80 6.91 -10.22 -47.99
CA ALA A 80 7.44 -10.76 -46.75
C ALA A 80 6.29 -11.44 -46.00
N SER A 81 6.37 -12.77 -45.96
CA SER A 81 5.46 -13.66 -45.26
C SER A 81 5.38 -13.32 -43.77
N TYR A 82 4.17 -13.20 -43.25
CA TYR A 82 3.85 -12.89 -41.85
C TYR A 82 4.24 -13.99 -40.83
N SER A 83 5.04 -14.98 -41.22
CA SER A 83 5.55 -16.06 -40.37
C SER A 83 6.81 -15.68 -39.56
N ASP A 84 7.46 -14.54 -39.85
CA ASP A 84 8.76 -14.16 -39.28
C ASP A 84 8.71 -12.96 -38.32
N ILE A 85 7.69 -12.88 -37.45
CA ILE A 85 7.82 -12.03 -36.26
C ILE A 85 8.78 -12.74 -35.30
N GLN A 86 10.08 -12.49 -35.52
CA GLN A 86 11.17 -12.98 -34.70
C GLN A 86 10.88 -12.68 -33.22
N LYS A 87 10.89 -13.73 -32.40
CA LYS A 87 10.81 -13.62 -30.94
C LYS A 87 11.87 -12.63 -30.48
N LEU A 88 11.45 -11.50 -29.90
CA LEU A 88 12.37 -10.57 -29.24
C LEU A 88 13.28 -11.34 -28.27
N PRO A 89 14.61 -11.23 -28.38
CA PRO A 89 15.54 -12.01 -27.59
C PRO A 89 15.32 -11.75 -26.10
N SER A 90 15.35 -12.83 -25.30
CA SER A 90 15.12 -12.75 -23.86
C SER A 90 16.18 -11.86 -23.20
N LYS A 91 15.77 -10.89 -22.36
CA LYS A 91 16.69 -9.94 -21.73
C LYS A 91 17.78 -10.67 -20.90
N PRO A 92 19.08 -10.37 -21.13
CA PRO A 92 20.18 -10.91 -20.33
C PRO A 92 20.14 -10.41 -18.88
N ARG A 93 20.78 -11.13 -17.94
CA ARG A 93 20.88 -10.69 -16.54
C ARG A 93 21.93 -9.59 -16.43
N SER A 94 21.52 -8.38 -16.03
CA SER A 94 22.44 -7.25 -15.84
C SER A 94 23.54 -7.45 -14.78
N ARG A 95 23.49 -8.54 -13.99
CA ARG A 95 24.47 -8.85 -12.93
C ARG A 95 25.57 -9.83 -13.34
N SER A 96 25.53 -10.33 -14.57
CA SER A 96 26.52 -11.29 -15.10
C SER A 96 27.29 -10.72 -16.28
N ILE A 97 27.40 -9.40 -16.36
CA ILE A 97 28.20 -8.72 -17.36
C ILE A 97 29.65 -8.78 -16.86
N PRO A 98 30.59 -9.45 -17.56
CA PRO A 98 32.00 -9.50 -17.16
C PRO A 98 32.61 -8.10 -17.15
N ASN A 99 33.67 -7.92 -16.36
CA ASN A 99 34.43 -6.65 -16.37
C ASN A 99 35.12 -6.40 -17.72
N GLU A 100 35.35 -7.45 -18.52
CA GLU A 100 35.87 -7.31 -19.88
C GLU A 100 34.79 -7.02 -20.94
N PHE A 101 33.52 -6.83 -20.56
CA PHE A 101 32.44 -6.54 -21.52
C PHE A 101 32.71 -5.21 -22.25
N LEU A 102 32.74 -5.25 -23.59
CA LEU A 102 33.14 -4.13 -24.47
C LEU A 102 34.62 -3.69 -24.33
N ASN A 103 35.46 -4.43 -23.60
CA ASN A 103 36.90 -4.17 -23.51
C ASN A 103 37.72 -4.99 -24.52
N ASP A 104 37.07 -5.80 -25.35
CA ASP A 104 37.70 -6.49 -26.46
C ASP A 104 38.08 -5.47 -27.54
N ASP A 105 39.36 -5.44 -27.95
CA ASP A 105 39.86 -4.49 -28.94
C ASP A 105 39.10 -4.58 -30.27
N THR A 106 38.62 -5.77 -30.63
CA THR A 106 37.80 -5.96 -31.84
C THR A 106 36.43 -5.28 -31.74
N VAL A 107 35.84 -5.25 -30.55
CA VAL A 107 34.55 -4.60 -30.29
C VAL A 107 34.74 -3.09 -30.21
N ARG A 108 35.84 -2.62 -29.61
CA ARG A 108 36.19 -1.20 -29.57
C ARG A 108 36.36 -0.60 -30.96
N VAL A 109 37.12 -1.25 -31.85
CA VAL A 109 37.28 -0.81 -33.23
C VAL A 109 35.94 -0.73 -33.95
N LYS A 110 35.04 -1.70 -33.75
CA LYS A 110 33.69 -1.65 -34.34
C LYS A 110 32.82 -0.54 -33.75
N ILE A 111 32.92 -0.25 -32.45
CA ILE A 111 32.22 0.89 -31.83
C ILE A 111 32.73 2.21 -32.40
N GLU A 112 34.05 2.37 -32.53
CA GLU A 112 34.67 3.56 -33.14
C GLU A 112 34.22 3.73 -34.60
N GLN A 113 34.12 2.63 -35.36
CA GLN A 113 33.56 2.68 -36.72
C GLN A 113 32.09 3.10 -36.75
N VAL A 114 31.25 2.62 -35.81
CA VAL A 114 29.86 3.06 -35.69
C VAL A 114 29.79 4.55 -35.34
N ILE A 115 30.63 5.02 -34.41
CA ILE A 115 30.71 6.45 -34.04
C ILE A 115 31.14 7.29 -35.24
N GLN A 116 32.19 6.89 -35.97
CA GLN A 116 32.66 7.61 -37.14
C GLN A 116 31.61 7.63 -38.27
N ASN A 117 30.88 6.53 -38.44
CA ASN A 117 29.76 6.48 -39.40
C ASN A 117 28.61 7.40 -39.00
N ILE A 118 28.33 7.52 -37.70
CA ILE A 118 27.38 8.49 -37.17
C ILE A 118 27.89 9.91 -37.47
N GLU A 119 29.11 10.26 -37.06
CA GLU A 119 29.66 11.60 -37.26
C GLU A 119 29.73 12.03 -38.73
N ASN A 120 30.04 11.10 -39.63
CA ASN A 120 30.20 11.39 -41.05
C ASN A 120 28.88 11.40 -41.85
N ASN A 121 27.86 10.62 -41.43
CA ASN A 121 26.66 10.40 -42.25
C ASN A 121 25.36 10.92 -41.61
N LEU A 122 25.42 11.68 -40.52
CA LEU A 122 24.25 12.24 -39.83
C LEU A 122 23.63 13.45 -40.57
N THR A 123 23.14 13.25 -41.80
CA THR A 123 22.38 14.30 -42.52
C THR A 123 20.88 14.04 -42.51
N VAL A 124 20.45 12.77 -42.45
CA VAL A 124 19.04 12.38 -42.47
C VAL A 124 18.72 11.39 -41.35
N LYS A 125 17.49 11.42 -40.84
CA LYS A 125 17.00 10.51 -39.78
C LYS A 125 17.22 9.03 -40.09
N GLN A 126 17.12 8.63 -41.37
CA GLN A 126 17.35 7.25 -41.79
C GLN A 126 18.76 6.75 -41.48
N ASP A 127 19.76 7.63 -41.58
CA ASP A 127 21.15 7.30 -41.29
C ASP A 127 21.36 7.09 -39.78
N VAL A 128 20.67 7.89 -38.95
CA VAL A 128 20.64 7.73 -37.49
C VAL A 128 20.06 6.37 -37.11
N ASP A 129 18.90 6.03 -37.68
CA ASP A 129 18.18 4.80 -37.36
C ASP A 129 18.98 3.57 -37.81
N ALA A 130 19.63 3.63 -38.98
CA ALA A 130 20.52 2.58 -39.48
C ALA A 130 21.75 2.39 -38.58
N ALA A 131 22.42 3.48 -38.19
CA ALA A 131 23.58 3.41 -37.31
C ALA A 131 23.21 2.89 -35.90
N TYR A 132 22.05 3.27 -35.39
CA TYR A 132 21.51 2.71 -34.14
C TYR A 132 21.24 1.21 -34.26
N GLY A 133 20.69 0.75 -35.39
CA GLY A 133 20.53 -0.67 -35.70
C GLY A 133 21.85 -1.44 -35.61
N CYS A 134 22.89 -0.96 -36.30
CA CYS A 134 24.24 -1.55 -36.26
C CYS A 134 24.81 -1.60 -34.84
N PHE A 135 24.61 -0.55 -34.05
CA PHE A 135 25.04 -0.53 -32.65
C PHE A 135 24.32 -1.59 -31.81
N VAL A 136 22.99 -1.72 -31.97
CA VAL A 136 22.19 -2.71 -31.23
C VAL A 136 22.62 -4.14 -31.58
N GLU A 137 22.87 -4.43 -32.87
CA GLU A 137 23.38 -5.72 -33.31
C GLU A 137 24.74 -6.04 -32.70
N LEU A 138 25.67 -5.09 -32.72
CA LEU A 138 26.98 -5.23 -32.10
C LEU A 138 26.90 -5.56 -30.60
N ILE A 139 26.05 -4.85 -29.85
CA ILE A 139 25.84 -5.15 -28.43
C ILE A 139 25.18 -6.52 -28.24
N SER A 140 24.24 -6.89 -29.11
CA SER A 140 23.55 -8.19 -29.05
C SER A 140 24.53 -9.34 -29.28
N ASP A 141 25.42 -9.22 -30.25
CA ASP A 141 26.44 -10.22 -30.56
C ASP A 141 27.45 -10.37 -29.42
N GLU A 142 27.89 -9.26 -28.82
CA GLU A 142 28.80 -9.30 -27.66
C GLU A 142 28.13 -9.92 -26.43
N VAL A 143 26.85 -9.63 -26.22
CA VAL A 143 26.06 -10.28 -25.16
C VAL A 143 25.96 -11.78 -25.42
N LYS A 144 25.69 -12.21 -26.65
CA LYS A 144 25.60 -13.64 -27.00
C LYS A 144 26.93 -14.35 -26.82
N SER A 145 28.03 -13.73 -27.25
CA SER A 145 29.38 -14.31 -27.23
C SER A 145 29.92 -14.48 -25.81
N LYS A 146 29.78 -13.45 -24.94
CA LYS A 146 30.40 -13.45 -23.60
C LYS A 146 29.46 -13.93 -22.49
N ILE A 147 28.15 -13.75 -22.62
CA ILE A 147 27.17 -14.09 -21.56
C ILE A 147 26.52 -15.46 -21.83
N GLY A 148 26.60 -15.97 -23.06
CA GLY A 148 26.02 -17.23 -23.50
C GLY A 148 24.50 -17.16 -23.63
N GLU A 149 23.97 -17.68 -24.75
CA GLU A 149 22.54 -17.94 -24.85
C GLU A 149 22.15 -19.02 -23.85
N LYS A 150 21.09 -18.79 -23.07
CA LYS A 150 20.59 -19.81 -22.14
C LYS A 150 20.20 -21.03 -22.96
N SER A 151 20.89 -22.15 -22.75
CA SER A 151 20.40 -23.44 -23.23
C SER A 151 19.00 -23.66 -22.64
N GLU A 152 18.03 -24.02 -23.48
CA GLU A 152 16.62 -24.15 -23.11
C GLU A 152 16.38 -25.17 -21.96
N GLY A 153 17.38 -26.00 -21.63
CA GLY A 153 17.36 -26.95 -20.52
C GLY A 153 17.55 -26.37 -19.11
N ASP A 154 18.13 -25.17 -18.96
CA ASP A 154 18.59 -24.70 -17.64
C ASP A 154 17.50 -24.02 -16.77
N ASN A 155 16.28 -23.93 -17.32
CA ASN A 155 15.11 -23.33 -16.64
C ASN A 155 14.34 -24.31 -15.74
N GLN A 156 14.60 -25.63 -15.79
CA GLN A 156 13.88 -26.59 -14.93
C GLN A 156 14.43 -26.67 -13.49
N TYR A 157 15.71 -26.38 -13.25
CA TYR A 157 16.34 -26.57 -11.93
C TYR A 157 16.44 -25.33 -11.05
N ARG A 158 16.22 -24.12 -11.60
CA ARG A 158 16.18 -22.87 -10.79
C ARG A 158 14.76 -22.44 -10.43
N LYS A 159 13.96 -23.39 -9.92
CA LYS A 159 12.97 -23.02 -8.89
C LYS A 159 13.76 -22.34 -7.78
N SER A 160 13.49 -21.06 -7.57
CA SER A 160 13.96 -20.31 -6.42
C SER A 160 14.06 -21.22 -5.18
N LYS A 161 15.29 -21.59 -4.80
CA LYS A 161 15.60 -21.97 -3.42
C LYS A 161 15.32 -20.71 -2.61
N GLY A 162 14.04 -20.52 -2.30
CA GLY A 162 13.51 -19.30 -1.74
C GLY A 162 14.25 -19.01 -0.44
N LYS A 163 14.77 -17.79 -0.33
CA LYS A 163 15.42 -17.25 0.87
C LYS A 163 14.61 -17.46 2.16
N SER A 164 13.33 -17.81 2.07
CA SER A 164 12.50 -18.23 3.21
C SER A 164 12.88 -19.56 3.85
N ARG A 165 13.51 -20.52 3.14
CA ARG A 165 13.87 -21.84 3.70
C ARG A 165 15.19 -21.84 4.50
N TYR A 166 15.97 -20.76 4.40
CA TYR A 166 17.23 -20.59 5.11
C TYR A 166 17.07 -19.83 6.43
N LYS A 167 15.83 -19.64 6.88
CA LYS A 167 15.60 -18.98 8.17
C LYS A 167 15.96 -19.99 9.28
N PRO A 168 16.64 -19.57 10.34
CA PRO A 168 17.15 -20.48 11.38
C PRO A 168 16.04 -21.16 12.21
N TYR A 169 14.80 -20.68 12.10
CA TYR A 169 13.61 -21.29 12.70
C TYR A 169 12.84 -22.21 11.74
N TRP A 170 13.36 -22.48 10.53
CA TRP A 170 12.75 -23.40 9.58
C TRP A 170 13.15 -24.83 9.92
N ASN A 171 12.17 -25.68 10.22
CA ASN A 171 12.37 -27.09 10.59
C ASN A 171 11.59 -28.03 9.65
N ASP A 172 11.77 -29.35 9.83
CA ASP A 172 11.14 -30.37 8.98
C ASP A 172 9.61 -30.34 9.06
N ASN A 173 9.04 -30.00 10.22
CA ASN A 173 7.60 -29.85 10.38
C ASN A 173 7.04 -28.69 9.54
N LEU A 174 7.72 -27.54 9.53
CA LEU A 174 7.36 -26.42 8.66
C LEU A 174 7.52 -26.78 7.19
N LYS A 175 8.55 -27.56 6.84
CA LYS A 175 8.78 -28.05 5.49
C LYS A 175 7.63 -28.95 5.03
N LEU A 176 7.24 -29.91 5.85
CA LEU A 176 6.12 -30.82 5.60
C LEU A 176 4.80 -30.07 5.38
N LEU A 177 4.45 -29.13 6.28
CA LEU A 177 3.24 -28.32 6.14
C LEU A 177 3.28 -27.40 4.92
N TRP A 178 4.44 -26.85 4.58
CA TRP A 178 4.61 -26.03 3.39
C TRP A 178 4.42 -26.82 2.11
N ASP A 179 4.98 -28.03 2.04
CA ASP A 179 4.85 -28.90 0.88
C ASP A 179 3.39 -29.35 0.71
N LYS A 180 2.70 -29.71 1.79
CA LYS A 180 1.25 -29.99 1.79
C LYS A 180 0.42 -28.79 1.32
N THR A 181 0.77 -27.58 1.78
CA THR A 181 0.11 -26.33 1.33
C THR A 181 0.33 -26.11 -0.18
N CYS A 182 1.55 -26.37 -0.66
CA CYS A 182 1.88 -26.25 -2.08
C CYS A 182 1.14 -27.29 -2.93
N GLU A 183 1.00 -28.52 -2.44
CA GLU A 183 0.24 -29.59 -3.09
C GLU A 183 -1.23 -29.21 -3.23
N HIS A 184 -1.91 -28.87 -2.14
CA HIS A 184 -3.31 -28.43 -2.19
C HIS A 184 -3.52 -27.21 -3.08
N LYS A 185 -2.57 -26.26 -3.09
CA LYS A 185 -2.60 -25.12 -4.01
C LYS A 185 -2.56 -25.55 -5.48
N LYS A 186 -1.70 -26.51 -5.82
CA LYS A 186 -1.62 -27.05 -7.20
C LYS A 186 -2.92 -27.73 -7.60
N VAL A 187 -3.50 -28.56 -6.72
CA VAL A 187 -4.78 -29.24 -6.97
C VAL A 187 -5.89 -28.21 -7.19
N TRP A 188 -5.97 -27.18 -6.32
CA TRP A 188 -6.95 -26.11 -6.45
C TRP A 188 -6.83 -25.33 -7.76
N LEU A 189 -5.61 -24.97 -8.17
CA LEU A 189 -5.37 -24.21 -9.39
C LEU A 189 -5.61 -25.02 -10.68
N LYS A 190 -5.32 -26.33 -10.65
CA LYS A 190 -5.56 -27.21 -11.80
C LYS A 190 -7.02 -27.65 -11.94
N TRP A 191 -7.86 -27.41 -10.94
CA TRP A 191 -9.25 -27.86 -10.94
C TRP A 191 -10.10 -27.06 -11.94
N LYS A 192 -10.53 -27.72 -13.02
CA LYS A 192 -11.38 -27.14 -14.08
C LYS A 192 -12.89 -27.21 -13.79
N GLY A 193 -13.33 -28.08 -12.87
CA GLY A 193 -14.76 -28.22 -12.55
C GLY A 193 -15.35 -27.03 -11.77
N CYS A 194 -16.67 -26.82 -11.88
CA CYS A 194 -17.40 -25.81 -11.12
C CYS A 194 -18.05 -26.40 -9.84
N GLY A 195 -18.63 -25.54 -8.99
CA GLY A 195 -19.50 -25.96 -7.89
C GLY A 195 -18.83 -26.38 -6.57
N THR A 196 -19.50 -27.27 -5.84
CA THR A 196 -19.19 -27.70 -4.46
C THR A 196 -17.81 -28.34 -4.33
N LYS A 197 -17.39 -29.14 -5.31
CA LYS A 197 -16.06 -29.78 -5.32
C LYS A 197 -14.92 -28.76 -5.36
N LYS A 198 -15.05 -27.68 -6.16
CA LYS A 198 -14.05 -26.60 -6.21
C LYS A 198 -13.96 -25.85 -4.88
N LYS A 199 -15.11 -25.65 -4.21
CA LYS A 199 -15.17 -25.07 -2.85
C LYS A 199 -14.41 -25.94 -1.85
N ARG A 200 -14.63 -27.26 -1.86
CA ARG A 200 -13.93 -28.22 -0.99
C ARG A 200 -12.40 -28.22 -1.19
N VAL A 201 -11.94 -28.24 -2.44
CA VAL A 201 -10.49 -28.19 -2.74
C VAL A 201 -9.88 -26.86 -2.29
N ARG A 202 -10.61 -25.74 -2.44
CA ARG A 202 -10.19 -24.44 -1.92
C ARG A 202 -10.12 -24.45 -0.38
N GLU A 203 -11.10 -25.03 0.30
CA GLU A 203 -11.12 -25.16 1.76
C GLU A 203 -9.93 -25.98 2.26
N GLN A 204 -9.59 -27.09 1.60
CA GLN A 204 -8.39 -27.88 1.93
C GLN A 204 -7.10 -27.06 1.81
N PHE A 205 -6.95 -26.26 0.74
CA PHE A 205 -5.82 -25.35 0.60
C PHE A 205 -5.77 -24.33 1.75
N LEU A 206 -6.89 -23.67 2.06
CA LEU A 206 -6.96 -22.68 3.14
C LEU A 206 -6.62 -23.30 4.50
N THR A 207 -7.14 -24.49 4.80
CA THR A 207 -6.85 -25.22 6.04
C THR A 207 -5.36 -25.55 6.15
N SER A 208 -4.73 -26.07 5.09
CA SER A 208 -3.29 -26.36 5.09
C SER A 208 -2.42 -25.10 5.26
N ARG A 209 -2.80 -24.00 4.59
CA ARG A 209 -2.11 -22.71 4.71
C ARG A 209 -2.21 -22.16 6.14
N ASN A 210 -3.39 -22.20 6.74
CA ASN A 210 -3.60 -21.71 8.11
C ASN A 210 -2.80 -22.55 9.13
N ALA A 211 -2.71 -23.86 8.94
CA ALA A 211 -1.88 -24.73 9.76
C ALA A 211 -0.39 -24.38 9.64
N PHE A 212 0.11 -24.19 8.42
CA PHE A 212 1.48 -23.72 8.15
C PHE A 212 1.75 -22.36 8.83
N ASP A 213 0.88 -21.37 8.63
CA ASP A 213 1.05 -20.02 9.18
C ASP A 213 1.00 -20.00 10.72
N LYS A 214 0.20 -20.87 11.34
CA LYS A 214 0.15 -21.03 12.80
C LYS A 214 1.46 -21.60 13.33
N LEU A 215 1.98 -22.67 12.71
CA LEU A 215 3.25 -23.27 13.11
C LEU A 215 4.42 -22.32 12.87
N LEU A 216 4.45 -21.62 11.73
CA LEU A 216 5.50 -20.66 11.37
C LEU A 216 5.64 -19.56 12.43
N ARG A 217 4.50 -19.03 12.91
CA ARG A 217 4.49 -18.03 13.98
C ARG A 217 4.95 -18.60 15.32
N LYS A 218 4.60 -19.85 15.64
CA LYS A 218 5.06 -20.53 16.86
C LYS A 218 6.59 -20.69 16.83
N GLU A 219 7.13 -21.32 15.79
CA GLU A 219 8.57 -21.57 15.65
C GLU A 219 9.40 -20.28 15.59
N LYS A 220 8.91 -19.26 14.89
CA LYS A 220 9.56 -17.94 14.86
C LYS A 220 9.66 -17.33 16.26
N ARG A 221 8.57 -17.37 17.05
CA ARG A 221 8.57 -16.84 18.43
C ARG A 221 9.48 -17.66 19.35
N SER A 222 9.42 -18.98 19.27
CA SER A 222 10.31 -19.85 20.04
C SER A 222 11.78 -19.62 19.72
N TYR A 223 12.14 -19.39 18.46
CA TYR A 223 13.49 -19.01 18.07
C TYR A 223 13.90 -17.65 18.64
N GLN A 224 13.03 -16.64 18.57
CA GLN A 224 13.29 -15.31 19.14
C GLN A 224 13.48 -15.37 20.67
N MET A 225 12.65 -16.15 21.37
CA MET A 225 12.80 -16.38 22.81
C MET A 225 14.14 -17.05 23.15
N ARG A 226 14.55 -18.07 22.38
CA ARG A 226 15.87 -18.70 22.56
C ARG A 226 17.02 -17.72 22.33
N GLN A 227 16.94 -16.87 21.30
CA GLN A 227 17.94 -15.85 21.04
C GLN A 227 18.00 -14.80 22.16
N GLN A 228 16.86 -14.42 22.73
CA GLN A 228 16.80 -13.52 23.88
C GLN A 228 17.42 -14.16 25.12
N GLN A 229 17.09 -15.40 25.42
CA GLN A 229 17.67 -16.12 26.57
C GLN A 229 19.18 -16.28 26.41
N GLU A 230 19.64 -16.61 25.21
CA GLU A 230 21.06 -16.72 24.90
C GLU A 230 21.81 -15.39 25.10
N LEU A 231 21.18 -14.26 24.74
CA LEU A 231 21.73 -12.93 25.04
C LEU A 231 21.76 -12.64 26.54
N LEU A 232 20.71 -13.00 27.29
CA LEU A 232 20.68 -12.81 28.73
C LEU A 232 21.78 -13.61 29.42
N ASN A 233 21.97 -14.87 29.02
CA ASN A 233 23.05 -15.71 29.54
C ASN A 233 24.43 -15.11 29.23
N LEU A 234 24.66 -14.64 28.00
CA LEU A 234 25.91 -13.95 27.64
C LEU A 234 26.15 -12.67 28.45
N SER A 235 25.07 -11.96 28.83
CA SER A 235 25.18 -10.76 29.68
C SER A 235 25.56 -11.09 31.11
N THR A 236 25.09 -12.23 31.65
CA THR A 236 25.37 -12.67 33.02
C THR A 236 26.72 -13.36 33.18
N GLU A 237 27.26 -13.99 32.13
CA GLU A 237 28.52 -14.74 32.17
C GLU A 237 29.79 -13.84 32.07
N ASN A 238 29.69 -12.53 32.31
CA ASN A 238 30.76 -11.54 32.11
C ASN A 238 31.39 -11.52 30.71
N ASN A 239 30.79 -12.18 29.71
CA ASN A 239 31.26 -12.17 28.33
C ASN A 239 30.67 -10.99 27.54
N THR A 240 31.00 -9.78 27.99
CA THR A 240 30.50 -8.52 27.42
C THR A 240 30.84 -8.37 25.93
N ARG A 241 32.00 -8.87 25.50
CA ARG A 241 32.44 -8.82 24.09
C ARG A 241 31.52 -9.64 23.18
N ASP A 242 31.22 -10.88 23.53
CA ASP A 242 30.35 -11.72 22.69
C ASP A 242 28.89 -11.30 22.75
N PHE A 243 28.42 -10.79 23.90
CA PHE A 243 27.12 -10.14 24.02
C PHE A 243 26.95 -9.01 22.98
N TRP A 244 27.87 -8.05 22.96
CA TRP A 244 27.81 -6.92 22.02
C TRP A 244 27.99 -7.33 20.57
N LYS A 245 28.85 -8.32 20.29
CA LYS A 245 29.01 -8.90 18.96
C LYS A 245 27.71 -9.54 18.47
N LYS A 246 26.96 -10.19 19.36
CA LYS A 246 25.68 -10.85 19.03
C LYS A 246 24.53 -9.86 18.90
N ILE A 247 24.42 -8.87 19.79
CA ILE A 247 23.53 -7.72 19.64
C ILE A 247 23.77 -7.00 18.31
N GLY A 248 25.05 -6.79 17.96
CA GLY A 248 25.44 -6.17 16.69
C GLY A 248 24.94 -6.94 15.47
N LYS A 249 24.89 -8.27 15.53
CA LYS A 249 24.34 -9.14 14.48
C LYS A 249 22.81 -9.19 14.46
N LEU A 250 22.15 -9.01 15.61
CA LEU A 250 20.69 -9.03 15.75
C LEU A 250 20.03 -7.71 15.34
N GLY A 251 20.77 -6.61 15.47
CA GLY A 251 20.31 -5.27 15.11
C GLY A 251 20.37 -4.98 13.61
N ILE A 252 20.00 -3.74 13.32
CA ILE A 252 19.99 -2.94 12.08
C ILE A 252 21.33 -3.00 11.30
N ALA A 253 22.25 -3.95 11.50
CA ALA A 253 23.55 -4.02 10.81
C ALA A 253 23.45 -3.89 9.28
N ASN A 254 22.38 -4.38 8.66
CA ASN A 254 22.10 -4.20 7.22
C ASN A 254 21.41 -2.87 6.88
N ASP A 255 20.79 -2.22 7.86
CA ASP A 255 20.09 -0.93 7.76
C ASP A 255 20.94 0.24 8.30
N ARG A 256 22.13 -0.04 8.86
CA ARG A 256 23.15 0.96 9.17
C ARG A 256 23.56 1.56 7.83
N ARG A 257 23.01 2.73 7.49
CA ARG A 257 23.72 3.62 6.58
C ARG A 257 25.11 3.78 7.19
N SER A 258 26.14 3.39 6.45
CA SER A 258 27.54 3.47 6.86
C SER A 258 27.99 4.89 7.18
N SER A 259 27.16 5.90 6.88
CA SER A 259 27.40 7.28 7.24
C SER A 259 27.03 7.53 8.71
N ILE A 260 28.05 7.69 9.54
CA ILE A 260 27.93 8.39 10.83
C ILE A 260 27.29 9.76 10.53
N PRO A 261 26.24 10.19 11.26
CA PRO A 261 25.69 11.53 11.12
C PRO A 261 26.77 12.58 11.37
N MET A 262 27.18 13.28 10.31
CA MET A 262 28.20 14.34 10.35
C MET A 262 27.59 15.72 10.60
N GLU A 263 26.42 15.76 11.25
CA GLU A 263 25.67 16.98 11.50
C GLU A 263 25.09 16.93 12.93
N VAL A 264 25.24 18.00 13.69
CA VAL A 264 24.64 18.17 15.03
C VAL A 264 23.87 19.48 15.10
N LEU A 265 22.83 19.52 15.93
CA LEU A 265 22.16 20.77 16.26
C LEU A 265 22.93 21.45 17.40
N THR A 266 23.32 22.70 17.18
CA THR A 266 23.89 23.55 18.24
C THR A 266 22.80 23.91 19.27
N SER A 267 23.19 24.46 20.41
CA SER A 267 22.27 24.98 21.44
C SER A 267 21.28 26.01 20.89
N GLU A 268 21.65 26.72 19.83
CA GLU A 268 20.81 27.71 19.13
C GLU A 268 19.84 27.07 18.11
N GLY A 269 19.90 25.75 17.92
CA GLY A 269 19.07 25.01 16.97
C GLY A 269 19.57 25.03 15.52
N ASN A 270 20.77 25.55 15.28
CA ASN A 270 21.39 25.58 13.95
C ASN A 270 22.09 24.24 13.65
N VAL A 271 22.07 23.81 12.38
CA VAL A 271 22.76 22.59 11.94
C VAL A 271 24.24 22.90 11.72
N CYS A 272 25.11 22.31 12.53
CA CYS A 272 26.56 22.42 12.40
C CYS A 272 27.14 21.12 11.81
N LYS A 273 27.95 21.26 10.76
CA LYS A 273 28.63 20.14 10.07
C LYS A 273 30.14 20.10 10.33
N ASP A 274 30.65 21.00 11.17
CA ASP A 274 32.06 21.01 11.53
C ASP A 274 32.42 19.73 12.29
N ILE A 275 33.46 19.03 11.83
CA ILE A 275 33.83 17.70 12.31
C ILE A 275 34.17 17.74 13.81
N LYS A 276 34.90 18.77 14.23
CA LYS A 276 35.33 18.92 15.62
C LYS A 276 34.13 19.18 16.52
N THR A 277 33.24 20.09 16.12
CA THR A 277 32.01 20.41 16.85
C THR A 277 31.07 19.19 16.96
N VAL A 278 30.91 18.44 15.87
CA VAL A 278 30.12 17.19 15.86
C VAL A 278 30.72 16.18 16.83
N TYR A 279 32.04 15.96 16.77
CA TYR A 279 32.75 15.04 17.64
C TYR A 279 32.65 15.42 19.11
N ASP A 280 32.90 16.67 19.47
CA ASP A 280 32.84 17.15 20.84
C ASP A 280 31.41 17.08 21.40
N THR A 281 30.41 17.40 20.59
CA THR A 281 29.00 17.26 20.95
C THR A 281 28.65 15.80 21.21
N TRP A 282 29.09 14.88 20.34
CA TRP A 282 28.87 13.45 20.53
C TRP A 282 29.56 12.93 21.77
N LYS A 283 30.85 13.27 21.95
CA LYS A 283 31.64 12.90 23.12
C LYS A 283 30.94 13.36 24.39
N SER A 284 30.58 14.63 24.49
CA SER A 284 29.87 15.19 25.65
C SER A 284 28.52 14.51 25.90
N LYS A 285 27.70 14.31 24.86
CA LYS A 285 26.39 13.62 24.98
C LYS A 285 26.53 12.17 25.44
N TYR A 286 27.52 11.45 24.91
CA TYR A 286 27.81 10.08 25.30
C TYR A 286 28.38 10.00 26.71
N GLU A 287 29.31 10.89 27.05
CA GLU A 287 29.88 10.98 28.40
C GLU A 287 28.78 11.26 29.43
N HIS A 288 27.82 12.14 29.12
CA HIS A 288 26.63 12.35 29.97
C HIS A 288 25.67 11.16 30.04
N LEU A 289 25.60 10.30 29.02
CA LEU A 289 24.76 9.10 29.06
C LEU A 289 25.31 8.03 30.00
N PHE A 290 26.64 7.98 30.18
CA PHE A 290 27.31 6.94 30.98
C PHE A 290 27.86 7.42 32.32
N ASN A 291 28.14 8.72 32.46
CA ASN A 291 28.71 9.33 33.65
C ASN A 291 27.77 10.41 34.20
N VAL A 292 26.54 10.03 34.55
CA VAL A 292 25.67 10.96 35.29
C VAL A 292 26.21 11.02 36.72
N THR A 293 27.04 12.04 37.00
CA THR A 293 27.71 12.21 38.30
C THR A 293 26.78 12.68 39.42
N ASP A 294 25.52 13.00 39.09
CA ASP A 294 24.57 13.61 40.03
C ASP A 294 23.17 12.97 40.01
N CYS A 295 23.04 11.78 39.44
CA CYS A 295 22.01 10.88 39.93
C CYS A 295 22.67 10.06 41.03
N LYS A 296 22.47 10.47 42.29
CA LYS A 296 22.43 9.47 43.35
C LYS A 296 21.45 8.42 42.85
N TYR A 297 21.99 7.29 42.41
CA TYR A 297 21.18 6.11 42.16
C TYR A 297 20.46 5.90 43.49
N ASP A 298 19.15 6.12 43.48
CA ASP A 298 18.35 6.12 44.70
C ASP A 298 18.25 4.66 45.14
N GLU A 299 19.30 4.19 45.79
CA GLU A 299 19.44 2.85 46.36
C GLU A 299 18.27 2.58 47.30
N ASP A 300 17.80 3.61 48.01
CA ASP A 300 16.62 3.52 48.86
C ASP A 300 15.35 3.27 48.02
N PHE A 301 15.19 3.95 46.88
CA PHE A 301 14.11 3.66 45.94
C PHE A 301 14.24 2.28 45.30
N LEU A 302 15.43 1.86 44.88
CA LEU A 302 15.65 0.52 44.32
C LEU A 302 15.31 -0.56 45.34
N CYS A 303 15.79 -0.41 46.58
CA CYS A 303 15.53 -1.31 47.69
C CYS A 303 14.04 -1.32 48.05
N THR A 304 13.39 -0.15 48.04
CA THR A 304 11.93 -0.04 48.23
C THR A 304 11.16 -0.78 47.14
N VAL A 305 11.55 -0.63 45.88
CA VAL A 305 10.91 -1.29 44.74
C VAL A 305 11.16 -2.80 44.76
N GLN A 306 12.37 -3.24 45.09
CA GLN A 306 12.71 -4.67 45.23
C GLN A 306 11.95 -5.30 46.37
N HIS A 307 11.88 -4.64 47.53
CA HIS A 307 11.12 -5.13 48.68
C HIS A 307 9.61 -5.13 48.40
N GLN A 308 9.08 -4.15 47.67
CA GLN A 308 7.70 -4.16 47.19
C GLN A 308 7.43 -5.32 46.23
N LEU A 309 8.33 -5.59 45.29
CA LEU A 309 8.23 -6.71 44.35
C LEU A 309 8.33 -8.06 45.04
N GLU A 310 9.25 -8.24 45.99
CA GLU A 310 9.39 -9.48 46.75
C GLU A 310 8.16 -9.72 47.64
N ASN A 311 7.66 -8.67 48.30
CA ASN A 311 6.42 -8.75 49.07
C ASN A 311 5.19 -9.00 48.17
N GLU A 312 5.14 -8.43 46.96
CA GLU A 312 4.09 -8.74 45.97
C GLU A 312 4.19 -10.19 45.48
N ILE A 313 5.39 -10.69 45.16
CA ILE A 313 5.60 -12.07 44.69
C ILE A 313 5.26 -13.10 45.78
N ILE A 314 5.66 -12.84 47.03
CA ILE A 314 5.32 -13.70 48.17
C ILE A 314 3.80 -13.70 48.41
N ASN A 315 3.14 -12.54 48.30
CA ASN A 315 1.68 -12.43 48.44
C ASN A 315 0.89 -12.97 47.23
N LEU A 316 1.47 -12.98 46.02
CA LEU A 316 0.84 -13.49 44.81
C LEU A 316 0.80 -15.02 44.75
N SER A 317 1.72 -15.71 45.44
CA SER A 317 1.80 -17.18 45.43
C SER A 317 0.59 -17.90 46.06
N GLY A 318 -0.31 -17.18 46.76
CA GLY A 318 -1.55 -17.73 47.33
C GLY A 318 -2.84 -16.98 47.00
N LYS A 319 -2.79 -15.76 46.43
CA LYS A 319 -3.95 -14.84 46.31
C LYS A 319 -4.35 -14.41 44.89
N GLU A 320 -3.72 -14.94 43.83
CA GLU A 320 -4.07 -14.60 42.45
C GLU A 320 -5.56 -14.79 42.13
N SER A 321 -6.24 -15.73 42.79
CA SER A 321 -7.68 -15.96 42.57
C SER A 321 -8.59 -14.93 43.24
N GLU A 322 -8.17 -14.18 44.26
CA GLU A 322 -9.02 -13.16 44.91
C GLU A 322 -8.80 -11.78 44.30
N ILE A 323 -7.57 -11.43 43.93
CA ILE A 323 -7.24 -10.12 43.33
C ILE A 323 -7.89 -9.97 41.95
N LEU A 324 -7.97 -11.05 41.17
CA LEU A 324 -8.67 -11.07 39.88
C LEU A 324 -10.20 -10.95 40.00
N ASN A 325 -10.75 -11.15 41.21
CA ASN A 325 -12.18 -11.07 41.50
C ASN A 325 -12.57 -9.78 42.23
N ASN A 326 -11.61 -8.90 42.55
CA ASN A 326 -11.92 -7.59 43.12
C ASN A 326 -12.49 -6.64 42.05
N ASP A 327 -13.44 -5.80 42.46
CA ASP A 327 -13.98 -4.75 41.62
C ASP A 327 -12.87 -3.77 41.19
N ILE A 328 -12.79 -3.51 39.88
CA ILE A 328 -11.78 -2.62 39.30
C ILE A 328 -11.97 -1.21 39.85
N SER A 329 -10.99 -0.70 40.61
CA SER A 329 -11.08 0.62 41.23
C SER A 329 -10.84 1.75 40.22
N TYR A 330 -11.29 2.96 40.57
CA TYR A 330 -11.05 4.15 39.77
C TYR A 330 -9.55 4.42 39.55
N ASP A 331 -8.74 4.21 40.57
CA ASP A 331 -7.28 4.45 40.55
C ASP A 331 -6.57 3.45 39.62
N ASP A 332 -7.04 2.20 39.56
CA ASP A 332 -6.53 1.19 38.64
C ASP A 332 -6.81 1.57 37.18
N VAL A 333 -8.01 2.09 36.90
CA VAL A 333 -8.37 2.60 35.58
C VAL A 333 -7.52 3.83 35.22
N GLU A 334 -7.31 4.75 36.15
CA GLU A 334 -6.50 5.94 35.93
C GLU A 334 -5.03 5.60 35.66
N LYS A 335 -4.44 4.71 36.46
CA LYS A 335 -3.07 4.20 36.27
C LYS A 335 -2.93 3.43 34.97
N ALA A 336 -3.89 2.59 34.60
CA ALA A 336 -3.88 1.88 33.32
C ALA A 336 -3.96 2.84 32.13
N VAL A 337 -4.83 3.85 32.19
CA VAL A 337 -4.95 4.90 31.17
C VAL A 337 -3.68 5.74 31.08
N TYR A 338 -3.05 6.05 32.22
CA TYR A 338 -1.80 6.81 32.27
C TYR A 338 -0.64 6.01 31.68
N ARG A 339 -0.49 4.73 32.05
CA ARG A 339 0.51 3.80 31.48
C ARG A 339 0.31 3.59 29.98
N ALA A 340 -0.93 3.44 29.52
CA ALA A 340 -1.26 3.32 28.09
C ALA A 340 -0.94 4.60 27.29
N LYS A 341 -0.96 5.77 27.94
CA LYS A 341 -0.61 7.06 27.31
C LYS A 341 0.90 7.30 27.28
N LEU A 342 1.67 6.81 28.26
CA LEU A 342 3.12 7.05 28.36
C LEU A 342 3.97 6.01 27.65
N ASN A 343 3.55 4.74 27.63
CA ASN A 343 4.22 3.68 26.89
C ASN A 343 3.26 3.19 25.80
N LYS A 344 3.63 3.45 24.53
CA LYS A 344 2.85 3.28 23.30
C LYS A 344 2.31 1.86 23.08
N ALA A 345 1.37 1.42 23.90
CA ALA A 345 0.58 0.24 23.65
C ALA A 345 -0.44 0.61 22.56
N GLY A 346 -0.38 -0.08 21.42
CA GLY A 346 -1.56 -0.17 20.56
C GLY A 346 -2.72 -0.67 21.42
N GLY A 347 -3.94 -0.19 21.18
CA GLY A 347 -5.10 -0.62 21.93
C GLY A 347 -5.30 -2.15 21.90
N LEU A 348 -6.42 -2.64 22.43
CA LEU A 348 -6.79 -4.05 22.33
C LEU A 348 -6.84 -4.56 20.85
N ASP A 349 -6.92 -3.62 19.91
CA ASP A 349 -6.85 -3.79 18.45
C ASP A 349 -5.42 -3.67 17.85
N GLN A 350 -4.39 -3.49 18.67
CA GLN A 350 -2.99 -3.22 18.31
C GLN A 350 -2.77 -1.99 17.42
N ILE A 351 -3.74 -1.07 17.33
CA ILE A 351 -3.56 0.16 16.54
C ILE A 351 -2.83 1.18 17.42
N CYS A 352 -1.57 1.47 17.07
CA CYS A 352 -0.80 2.54 17.71
C CYS A 352 -1.55 3.88 17.61
N ALA A 353 -1.56 4.67 18.68
CA ALA A 353 -2.13 6.02 18.67
C ALA A 353 -1.51 6.93 17.59
N GLU A 354 -0.28 6.65 17.16
CA GLU A 354 0.38 7.31 16.02
C GLU A 354 -0.32 7.06 14.69
N PHE A 355 -0.94 5.90 14.53
CA PHE A 355 -1.78 5.58 13.38
C PHE A 355 -3.06 6.43 13.36
N LEU A 356 -3.42 7.11 14.46
CA LEU A 356 -4.51 8.07 14.50
C LEU A 356 -4.08 9.47 14.04
N GLN A 357 -2.79 9.71 13.75
CA GLN A 357 -2.36 10.93 13.10
C GLN A 357 -3.03 11.03 11.73
N HIS A 358 -3.81 12.10 11.54
CA HIS A 358 -4.65 12.33 10.37
C HIS A 358 -3.92 12.08 9.03
N LYS A 359 -2.64 12.49 8.93
CA LYS A 359 -1.83 12.38 7.70
C LYS A 359 -1.58 10.93 7.27
N GLN A 360 -1.36 10.01 8.22
CA GLN A 360 -1.09 8.61 7.89
C GLN A 360 -2.36 7.90 7.42
N LEU A 361 -3.48 8.12 8.12
CA LEU A 361 -4.79 7.57 7.73
C LEU A 361 -5.22 8.09 6.36
N GLU A 362 -5.00 9.37 6.09
CA GLU A 362 -5.31 9.96 4.79
C GLU A 362 -4.45 9.35 3.67
N THR A 363 -3.19 9.02 3.97
CA THR A 363 -2.33 8.28 3.02
C THR A 363 -2.88 6.89 2.73
N VAL A 364 -3.34 6.16 3.74
CA VAL A 364 -3.96 4.84 3.58
C VAL A 364 -5.27 4.94 2.80
N GLN A 365 -6.14 5.89 3.15
CA GLN A 365 -7.39 6.15 2.43
C GLN A 365 -7.10 6.46 0.96
N ASN A 366 -6.15 7.35 0.66
CA ASN A 366 -5.81 7.72 -0.71
C ASN A 366 -5.17 6.56 -1.51
N LYS A 367 -4.40 5.68 -0.85
CA LYS A 367 -3.91 4.43 -1.48
C LYS A 367 -5.05 3.49 -1.81
N ALA A 368 -5.99 3.30 -0.88
CA ALA A 368 -7.18 2.49 -1.09
C ALA A 368 -8.05 3.05 -2.23
N CYS A 369 -8.26 4.37 -2.27
CA CYS A 369 -8.99 5.04 -3.35
C CYS A 369 -8.31 4.85 -4.71
N ARG A 370 -6.98 5.04 -4.81
CA ARG A 370 -6.25 4.76 -6.06
C ARG A 370 -6.39 3.32 -6.51
N TYR A 371 -6.19 2.40 -5.58
CA TYR A 371 -6.35 0.97 -5.86
C TYR A 371 -7.77 0.66 -6.32
N TYR A 372 -8.77 1.26 -5.67
CA TYR A 372 -10.18 1.13 -6.02
C TYR A 372 -10.43 1.66 -7.43
N LEU A 373 -9.97 2.87 -7.76
CA LEU A 373 -10.19 3.54 -9.05
C LEU A 373 -9.32 2.98 -10.19
N GLY A 374 -8.39 2.07 -9.93
CA GLY A 374 -7.41 1.63 -10.94
C GLY A 374 -6.40 2.73 -11.32
N ALA A 375 -6.34 3.83 -10.57
CA ALA A 375 -5.52 4.99 -10.89
C ALA A 375 -4.02 4.73 -10.64
N PHE A 376 -3.18 5.46 -11.38
CA PHE A 376 -1.72 5.37 -11.25
C PHE A 376 -1.24 5.83 -9.87
N LYS A 377 -0.08 5.31 -9.45
CA LYS A 377 0.56 5.68 -8.17
C LYS A 377 0.78 7.20 -8.02
N ASN A 378 0.98 7.90 -9.14
CA ASN A 378 1.27 9.33 -9.20
C ASN A 378 0.03 10.21 -9.43
N SER A 379 -1.16 9.62 -9.52
CA SER A 379 -2.40 10.40 -9.66
C SER A 379 -2.60 11.32 -8.45
N SER A 380 -3.05 12.56 -8.70
CA SER A 380 -3.26 13.57 -7.67
C SER A 380 -4.26 13.10 -6.61
N ASN A 381 -3.92 13.26 -5.32
CA ASN A 381 -4.84 12.94 -4.22
C ASN A 381 -6.17 13.72 -4.33
N LEU A 382 -6.13 14.97 -4.82
CA LEU A 382 -7.32 15.81 -4.97
C LEU A 382 -8.28 15.25 -6.02
N ALA A 383 -7.77 14.80 -7.17
CA ALA A 383 -8.59 14.18 -8.22
C ALA A 383 -9.20 12.85 -7.74
N ILE A 384 -8.37 12.00 -7.12
CA ILE A 384 -8.80 10.72 -6.54
C ILE A 384 -9.91 10.93 -5.50
N ARG A 385 -9.75 11.91 -4.62
CA ARG A 385 -10.77 12.25 -3.61
C ARG A 385 -12.03 12.82 -4.26
N GLY A 386 -11.87 13.66 -5.27
CA GLY A 386 -12.96 14.21 -6.07
C GLY A 386 -13.82 13.12 -6.69
N ASP A 387 -13.19 12.15 -7.34
CA ASP A 387 -13.89 11.04 -7.99
C ASP A 387 -14.56 10.09 -6.99
N MET A 388 -13.92 9.82 -5.86
CA MET A 388 -14.52 9.00 -4.82
C MET A 388 -15.66 9.71 -4.09
N GLY A 389 -15.65 11.05 -4.03
CA GLY A 389 -16.58 11.85 -3.22
C GLY A 389 -16.46 11.59 -1.72
N TRP A 390 -15.29 11.14 -1.25
CA TRP A 390 -15.09 10.79 0.15
C TRP A 390 -14.65 12.02 0.96
N SER A 391 -15.26 12.18 2.14
CA SER A 391 -14.76 13.15 3.12
C SER A 391 -13.40 12.75 3.67
N THR A 392 -12.62 13.75 4.09
CA THR A 392 -11.32 13.50 4.74
C THR A 392 -11.49 12.71 6.03
N VAL A 393 -10.47 11.92 6.38
CA VAL A 393 -10.42 11.22 7.67
C VAL A 393 -10.53 12.22 8.82
N LYS A 394 -9.89 13.39 8.68
CA LYS A 394 -9.96 14.48 9.65
C LYS A 394 -11.38 14.96 9.88
N THR A 395 -12.16 15.15 8.82
CA THR A 395 -13.59 15.53 8.92
C THR A 395 -14.40 14.46 9.64
N LYS A 396 -14.18 13.17 9.33
CA LYS A 396 -14.82 12.05 10.04
C LYS A 396 -14.45 12.01 11.53
N GLN A 397 -13.19 12.20 11.88
CA GLN A 397 -12.75 12.24 13.28
C GLN A 397 -13.34 13.43 14.04
N ASN A 398 -13.43 14.61 13.42
CA ASN A 398 -14.08 15.76 14.03
C ASN A 398 -15.57 15.49 14.31
N ILE A 399 -16.28 14.80 13.40
CA ILE A 399 -17.67 14.38 13.62
C ILE A 399 -17.77 13.46 14.84
N GLU A 400 -16.86 12.49 14.98
CA GLU A 400 -16.88 11.55 16.10
C GLU A 400 -16.47 12.21 17.43
N VAL A 401 -15.54 13.18 17.42
CA VAL A 401 -15.20 13.99 18.60
C VAL A 401 -16.43 14.77 19.09
N LEU A 402 -17.18 15.39 18.18
CA LEU A 402 -18.40 16.11 18.54
C LEU A 402 -19.54 15.18 18.96
N ARG A 403 -19.66 14.00 18.35
CA ARG A 403 -20.59 12.96 18.81
C ARG A 403 -20.30 12.55 20.25
N LEU A 404 -19.03 12.27 20.55
CA LEU A 404 -18.60 11.92 21.91
C LEU A 404 -18.87 13.06 22.88
N TYR A 405 -18.58 14.30 22.50
CA TYR A 405 -18.89 15.48 23.30
C TYR A 405 -20.38 15.55 23.66
N PHE A 406 -21.27 15.51 22.68
CA PHE A 406 -22.71 15.54 22.93
C PHE A 406 -23.20 14.34 23.74
N LYS A 407 -22.58 13.17 23.59
CA LYS A 407 -22.92 12.00 24.40
C LYS A 407 -22.53 12.23 25.85
N VAL A 408 -21.29 12.59 26.11
CA VAL A 408 -20.76 12.79 27.47
C VAL A 408 -21.45 13.96 28.18
N THR A 409 -21.76 15.05 27.49
CA THR A 409 -22.46 16.19 28.12
C THR A 409 -23.87 15.84 28.57
N ASN A 410 -24.53 14.89 27.91
CA ASN A 410 -25.90 14.44 28.20
C ASN A 410 -25.95 13.15 29.04
N LEU A 411 -24.82 12.64 29.53
CA LEU A 411 -24.83 11.52 30.49
C LEU A 411 -25.32 12.00 31.87
N ASP A 412 -25.98 11.09 32.58
CA ASP A 412 -26.32 11.23 34.00
C ASP A 412 -25.08 11.60 34.83
N GLY A 413 -25.23 12.55 35.76
CA GLY A 413 -24.17 13.02 36.66
C GLY A 413 -23.59 11.94 37.56
N ASN A 414 -24.36 10.88 37.86
CA ASN A 414 -23.93 9.75 38.67
C ASN A 414 -23.02 8.77 37.92
N ARG A 415 -22.93 8.87 36.58
CA ARG A 415 -22.04 8.00 35.82
C ARG A 415 -20.60 8.43 35.97
N LEU A 416 -19.72 7.49 36.30
CA LEU A 416 -18.28 7.71 36.46
C LEU A 416 -17.66 8.50 35.28
N VAL A 417 -18.01 8.15 34.04
CA VAL A 417 -17.52 8.85 32.83
C VAL A 417 -17.89 10.34 32.81
N LYS A 418 -19.08 10.70 33.32
CA LYS A 418 -19.53 12.09 33.43
C LYS A 418 -18.78 12.82 34.54
N GLN A 419 -18.60 12.18 35.70
CA GLN A 419 -17.84 12.74 36.82
C GLN A 419 -16.39 13.04 36.43
N ILE A 420 -15.71 12.11 35.74
CA ILE A 420 -14.36 12.30 35.19
C ILE A 420 -14.33 13.48 34.20
N TYR A 421 -15.34 13.55 33.33
CA TYR A 421 -15.42 14.62 32.36
C TYR A 421 -15.57 16.00 33.04
N GLU A 422 -16.47 16.13 34.01
CA GLU A 422 -16.68 17.37 34.75
C GLU A 422 -15.44 17.76 35.58
N SER A 423 -14.77 16.80 36.24
CA SER A 423 -13.52 17.07 36.97
C SER A 423 -12.39 17.52 36.04
N SER A 424 -12.37 17.03 34.79
CA SER A 424 -11.39 17.44 33.79
C SER A 424 -11.64 18.83 33.20
N LYS A 425 -12.86 19.37 33.35
CA LYS A 425 -13.31 20.60 32.67
C LYS A 425 -12.55 21.84 33.15
N SER A 426 -12.28 21.91 34.46
CA SER A 426 -11.58 23.02 35.12
C SER A 426 -10.09 23.10 34.79
N LYS A 427 -9.50 22.03 34.26
CA LYS A 427 -8.07 21.99 33.92
C LYS A 427 -7.76 22.90 32.73
N GLN A 428 -6.66 23.67 32.81
CA GLN A 428 -6.17 24.42 31.66
C GLN A 428 -5.91 23.50 30.47
N ARG A 429 -6.29 23.94 29.26
CA ARG A 429 -6.13 23.18 28.00
C ARG A 429 -6.81 21.80 28.01
N SER A 430 -7.86 21.64 28.83
CA SER A 430 -8.71 20.46 28.88
C SER A 430 -9.23 20.05 27.50
N TRP A 431 -9.62 18.78 27.35
CA TRP A 431 -10.29 18.32 26.14
C TRP A 431 -11.57 19.14 25.87
N HIS A 432 -12.33 19.43 26.93
CA HIS A 432 -13.52 20.28 26.87
C HIS A 432 -13.25 21.66 26.23
N SER A 433 -12.26 22.40 26.74
CA SER A 433 -11.94 23.74 26.22
C SER A 433 -11.49 23.70 24.75
N ARG A 434 -10.76 22.64 24.34
CA ARG A 434 -10.39 22.41 22.93
C ARG A 434 -11.60 22.14 22.05
N VAL A 435 -12.56 21.33 22.52
CA VAL A 435 -13.80 21.05 21.79
C VAL A 435 -14.67 22.31 21.67
N LEU A 436 -14.82 23.09 22.75
CA LEU A 436 -15.55 24.36 22.69
C LEU A 436 -14.91 25.36 21.71
N LYS A 437 -13.58 25.48 21.73
CA LYS A 437 -12.87 26.32 20.75
C LYS A 437 -13.10 25.83 19.31
N PHE A 438 -13.15 24.51 19.10
CA PHE A 438 -13.48 23.92 17.81
C PHE A 438 -14.92 24.24 17.37
N ILE A 439 -15.90 24.09 18.27
CA ILE A 439 -17.32 24.42 18.04
C ILE A 439 -17.48 25.90 17.68
N LYS A 440 -16.90 26.80 18.47
CA LYS A 440 -16.96 28.26 18.24
C LYS A 440 -16.35 28.63 16.90
N LYS A 441 -15.19 28.06 16.55
CA LYS A 441 -14.50 28.33 15.28
C LYS A 441 -15.31 27.90 14.04
N ARG A 442 -16.26 26.98 14.19
CA ARG A 442 -17.05 26.40 13.09
C ARG A 442 -18.49 26.90 13.07
N ASP A 443 -18.82 27.89 13.91
CA ASP A 443 -20.16 28.44 14.05
C ASP A 443 -21.20 27.35 14.39
N LEU A 444 -20.85 26.48 15.34
CA LEU A 444 -21.69 25.39 15.83
C LEU A 444 -22.20 25.64 17.27
N SER A 445 -22.03 26.86 17.79
CA SER A 445 -22.29 27.20 19.19
C SER A 445 -23.76 27.01 19.58
N SER A 446 -24.68 27.23 18.63
CA SER A 446 -26.13 27.02 18.83
C SER A 446 -26.47 25.58 19.25
N LEU A 447 -25.68 24.59 18.84
CA LEU A 447 -25.93 23.18 19.17
C LEU A 447 -25.66 22.83 20.63
N ILE A 448 -24.85 23.63 21.33
CA ILE A 448 -24.53 23.39 22.75
C ILE A 448 -25.78 23.61 23.60
N ASN A 449 -26.51 24.70 23.35
CA ASN A 449 -27.64 25.14 24.17
C ASN A 449 -28.99 24.59 23.70
N ALA A 450 -29.05 23.92 22.55
CA ALA A 450 -30.29 23.34 22.03
C ALA A 450 -30.74 22.11 22.85
N GLN A 451 -31.50 22.33 23.93
CA GLN A 451 -32.01 21.27 24.81
C GLN A 451 -33.06 20.38 24.11
N ASN A 452 -33.85 20.94 23.19
CA ASN A 452 -34.92 20.24 22.48
C ASN A 452 -34.41 19.31 21.34
N MET A 453 -33.10 19.20 21.15
CA MET A 453 -32.51 18.40 20.07
C MET A 453 -31.89 17.11 20.60
N THR A 454 -32.29 16.00 20.01
CA THR A 454 -31.62 14.71 20.23
C THR A 454 -30.15 14.77 19.79
N ILE A 455 -29.30 13.94 20.41
CA ILE A 455 -27.89 13.80 20.02
C ILE A 455 -27.77 13.46 18.52
N ARG A 456 -28.67 12.62 18.00
CA ARG A 456 -28.69 12.24 16.58
C ARG A 456 -28.90 13.45 15.67
N GLN A 457 -29.86 14.32 15.98
CA GLN A 457 -30.10 15.54 15.21
C GLN A 457 -28.89 16.49 15.27
N LYS A 458 -28.32 16.72 16.47
CA LYS A 458 -27.10 17.54 16.62
C LYS A 458 -25.95 17.00 15.76
N VAL A 459 -25.73 15.68 15.78
CA VAL A 459 -24.67 15.02 14.98
C VAL A 459 -24.94 15.13 13.49
N ASN A 460 -26.18 15.07 13.03
CA ASN A 460 -26.51 15.26 11.61
C ASN A 460 -26.18 16.68 11.15
N ILE A 461 -26.56 17.71 11.91
CA ILE A 461 -26.20 19.10 11.60
C ILE A 461 -24.67 19.27 11.54
N VAL A 462 -23.95 18.68 12.50
CA VAL A 462 -22.47 18.68 12.49
C VAL A 462 -21.92 18.00 11.24
N LYS A 463 -22.46 16.84 10.86
CA LYS A 463 -22.03 16.11 9.65
C LYS A 463 -22.21 16.98 8.42
N ASP A 464 -23.38 17.58 8.25
CA ASP A 464 -23.69 18.39 7.07
C ASP A 464 -22.77 19.60 7.02
N LYS A 465 -22.65 20.37 8.11
CA LYS A 465 -21.75 21.53 8.18
C LYS A 465 -20.30 21.16 7.90
N LEU A 466 -19.78 20.11 8.53
CA LEU A 466 -18.38 19.74 8.37
C LEU A 466 -18.08 19.14 6.98
N ASN A 467 -19.02 18.38 6.39
CA ASN A 467 -18.87 17.87 5.02
C ASN A 467 -18.95 18.99 3.99
N THR A 468 -19.85 19.97 4.15
CA THR A 468 -19.91 21.16 3.28
C THR A 468 -18.60 21.91 3.32
N MET A 469 -18.06 22.20 4.50
CA MET A 469 -16.74 22.83 4.62
C MET A 469 -15.62 21.98 4.02
N ASP A 470 -15.67 20.65 4.16
CA ASP A 470 -14.69 19.74 3.58
C ASP A 470 -14.72 19.76 2.04
N ALA A 471 -15.92 19.89 1.46
CA ALA A 471 -16.15 20.03 0.03
C ALA A 471 -15.71 21.41 -0.51
N GLU A 472 -16.01 22.50 0.20
CA GLU A 472 -15.55 23.85 -0.13
C GLU A 472 -14.02 23.96 -0.10
N ASN A 473 -13.38 23.38 0.93
CA ASN A 473 -11.92 23.34 1.00
C ASN A 473 -11.33 22.53 -0.14
N TRP A 474 -11.93 21.37 -0.45
CA TRP A 474 -11.51 20.58 -1.61
C TRP A 474 -11.63 21.36 -2.92
N LEU A 475 -12.73 22.09 -3.13
CA LEU A 475 -12.94 22.89 -4.34
C LEU A 475 -11.89 24.00 -4.42
N ARG A 476 -11.64 24.70 -3.31
CA ARG A 476 -10.57 25.70 -3.22
C ARG A 476 -9.20 25.11 -3.54
N ASP A 477 -8.87 23.95 -2.98
CA ASP A 477 -7.59 23.28 -3.22
C ASP A 477 -7.47 22.81 -4.67
N VAL A 478 -8.57 22.32 -5.25
CA VAL A 478 -8.63 21.94 -6.66
C VAL A 478 -8.36 23.16 -7.54
N HIS A 479 -8.88 24.34 -7.21
CA HIS A 479 -8.70 25.61 -7.94
C HIS A 479 -7.48 26.44 -7.51
N ASN A 480 -6.69 25.97 -6.55
CA ASN A 480 -5.53 26.72 -6.09
C ASN A 480 -4.39 26.62 -7.11
N ASP A 481 -4.10 27.75 -7.77
CA ASP A 481 -2.99 27.91 -8.72
C ASP A 481 -1.79 28.67 -8.12
N ILE A 482 -1.93 29.20 -6.90
CA ILE A 482 -1.00 30.17 -6.28
C ILE A 482 0.41 29.60 -6.06
N ASN A 483 0.54 28.28 -5.88
CA ASN A 483 1.80 27.62 -5.52
C ASN A 483 2.35 26.67 -6.59
N CYS A 484 1.96 26.85 -7.85
CA CYS A 484 2.44 25.99 -8.95
C CYS A 484 2.98 26.86 -10.08
N GLU A 485 4.31 26.96 -10.22
CA GLU A 485 4.97 27.71 -11.32
C GLU A 485 4.47 27.29 -12.71
N ASN A 486 4.05 26.03 -12.86
CA ASN A 486 3.49 25.48 -14.10
C ASN A 486 1.94 25.41 -14.10
N GLY A 487 1.28 26.05 -13.14
CA GLY A 487 -0.14 25.93 -12.83
C GLY A 487 -0.51 24.57 -12.26
N ASN A 488 -1.71 24.46 -11.71
CA ASN A 488 -2.20 23.20 -11.14
C ASN A 488 -2.42 22.15 -12.24
N LYS A 489 -1.91 20.93 -12.04
CA LYS A 489 -2.01 19.81 -13.00
C LYS A 489 -3.45 19.27 -13.19
N LEU A 490 -4.44 19.87 -12.53
CA LEU A 490 -5.84 19.47 -12.57
C LEU A 490 -6.70 20.28 -13.54
N ARG A 491 -6.11 21.01 -14.51
CA ARG A 491 -6.85 21.86 -15.47
C ARG A 491 -8.04 21.14 -16.13
N THR A 492 -7.79 19.97 -16.73
CA THR A 492 -8.84 19.16 -17.37
C THR A 492 -9.84 18.60 -16.36
N PHE A 493 -9.38 18.21 -15.17
CA PHE A 493 -10.25 17.66 -14.12
C PHE A 493 -11.29 18.68 -13.63
N ARG A 494 -10.88 19.96 -13.50
CA ARG A 494 -11.77 21.07 -13.12
C ARG A 494 -12.91 21.30 -14.13
N GLN A 495 -12.68 21.02 -15.42
CA GLN A 495 -13.68 21.27 -16.47
C GLN A 495 -14.93 20.41 -16.32
N TYR A 496 -14.81 19.20 -15.77
CA TYR A 496 -15.94 18.28 -15.62
C TYR A 496 -16.31 17.95 -14.17
N LYS A 497 -15.51 18.38 -13.18
CA LYS A 497 -15.75 18.08 -11.77
C LYS A 497 -15.95 19.33 -10.92
N SER A 498 -17.21 19.70 -10.72
CA SER A 498 -17.58 20.91 -9.96
C SER A 498 -17.88 20.64 -8.48
N TYR A 499 -18.12 19.39 -8.09
CA TYR A 499 -18.57 19.03 -6.73
C TYR A 499 -17.82 17.81 -6.19
N LEU A 500 -17.58 17.80 -4.88
CA LEU A 500 -17.03 16.64 -4.17
C LEU A 500 -18.12 15.57 -3.96
N GLN A 501 -18.34 14.75 -4.98
CA GLN A 501 -19.31 13.66 -4.96
C GLN A 501 -18.80 12.45 -5.73
N PRO A 502 -19.25 11.21 -5.43
CA PRO A 502 -18.78 10.05 -6.16
C PRO A 502 -19.14 10.17 -7.65
N SER A 503 -18.16 10.02 -8.53
CA SER A 503 -18.38 10.00 -9.98
C SER A 503 -19.32 8.86 -10.36
N SER A 504 -20.11 9.04 -11.42
CA SER A 504 -21.11 8.04 -11.86
C SER A 504 -20.49 6.66 -12.07
N TYR A 505 -19.30 6.60 -12.65
CA TYR A 505 -18.57 5.35 -12.88
C TYR A 505 -18.13 4.67 -11.57
N VAL A 506 -17.84 5.43 -10.50
CA VAL A 506 -17.48 4.85 -9.19
C VAL A 506 -18.66 4.08 -8.59
N LYS A 507 -19.89 4.55 -8.87
CA LYS A 507 -21.13 3.92 -8.42
C LYS A 507 -21.50 2.68 -9.25
N SER A 508 -21.18 2.66 -10.54
CA SER A 508 -21.56 1.57 -11.45
C SER A 508 -20.61 0.37 -11.41
N VAL A 509 -19.34 0.56 -11.01
CA VAL A 509 -18.34 -0.51 -11.15
C VAL A 509 -18.34 -1.50 -9.97
N LYS A 510 -19.04 -2.62 -10.17
CA LYS A 510 -19.12 -3.74 -9.21
C LYS A 510 -17.86 -4.61 -9.13
N PHE A 511 -17.12 -4.79 -10.23
CA PHE A 511 -15.93 -5.67 -10.26
C PHE A 511 -14.65 -4.92 -10.62
N ARG A 512 -13.52 -5.42 -10.13
CA ARG A 512 -12.20 -4.78 -10.27
C ARG A 512 -11.75 -4.62 -11.72
N ASP A 513 -12.05 -5.60 -12.56
CA ASP A 513 -11.51 -5.65 -13.92
C ASP A 513 -12.13 -4.57 -14.83
N TYR A 514 -13.34 -4.12 -14.51
CA TYR A 514 -14.02 -2.98 -15.16
C TYR A 514 -13.50 -1.60 -14.73
N ARG A 515 -12.41 -1.52 -13.94
CA ARG A 515 -11.87 -0.25 -13.40
C ARG A 515 -10.58 0.20 -14.08
N ARG A 516 -9.99 -0.66 -14.93
CA ARG A 516 -8.76 -0.37 -15.68
C ARG A 516 -9.00 -0.13 -17.17
N THR A 517 -10.23 -0.31 -17.62
CA THR A 517 -10.77 0.12 -18.92
C THR A 517 -11.10 1.60 -18.85
#